data_AF-A0A7U3YFR3-F1
#
_entry.id   AF-A0A7U3YFR3-F1
#
_cell.length_a   1.000
_cell.length_b   1.000
_cell.length_c   1.000
_cell.angle_alpha   90.00
_cell.angle_beta   90.00
_cell.angle_gamma   90.00
#
_symmetry.space_group_name_H-M   'P 1'
#
loop_
_entity.id
_entity.type
_entity.pdbx_description
1 polymer ?
#
loop_
_entity_poly.entity_id
_entity_poly.type
_entity_poly.pdbx_seq_one_letter_code
_entity_poly.pdbx_strand_id
1 'polypeptide(L)'
;MGEARKGAVMEAALDHLLVEKLSDPRTMEQLIRLLDRLENVTFLLDMLENFLRRGPEFADSINELIILLRQSLSRPEYVTRFEHALTALQRMQEFLDSPQVQELFKSDVLDVRSAQIIGKMLRSLHEASKEAAETETKRVGIIGLMRALSDPEMQPTLNFFLHFVRHLSKELNDA
;
A
#
# COMPACT_ATOMS: atom_id res chain seq x y z
N MET A 1 -24.77 5.80 62.77
CA MET A 1 -25.57 4.74 62.09
C MET A 1 -26.28 5.20 60.80
N GLY A 2 -26.11 6.45 60.31
CA GLY A 2 -26.79 6.93 59.09
C GLY A 2 -26.04 6.69 57.76
N GLU A 3 -24.70 6.68 57.79
CA GLU A 3 -23.85 6.53 56.59
C GLU A 3 -23.89 5.12 56.00
N ALA A 4 -23.79 4.09 56.84
CA ALA A 4 -23.83 2.68 56.42
C ALA A 4 -25.16 2.28 55.74
N ARG A 5 -26.27 2.91 56.14
CA ARG A 5 -27.61 2.65 55.56
C ARG A 5 -27.78 3.32 54.20
N LYS A 6 -27.08 4.42 53.94
CA LYS A 6 -27.11 5.15 52.66
C LYS A 6 -26.22 4.49 51.61
N GLY A 7 -25.09 3.91 52.03
CA GLY A 7 -24.24 3.06 51.19
C GLY A 7 -24.98 1.82 50.70
N ALA A 8 -25.58 1.04 51.62
CA ALA A 8 -26.29 -0.20 51.27
C ALA A 8 -27.51 0.00 50.36
N VAL A 9 -28.22 1.14 50.45
CA VAL A 9 -29.36 1.46 49.58
C VAL A 9 -28.90 1.91 48.19
N MET A 10 -27.75 2.60 48.10
CA MET A 10 -27.15 2.99 46.82
C MET A 10 -26.59 1.78 46.08
N GLU A 11 -25.97 0.85 46.81
CA GLU A 11 -25.37 -0.38 46.28
C GLU A 11 -26.46 -1.31 45.71
N ALA A 12 -27.54 -1.54 46.45
CA ALA A 12 -28.67 -2.34 45.98
C ALA A 12 -29.40 -1.73 44.76
N ALA A 13 -29.49 -0.39 44.69
CA ALA A 13 -30.06 0.29 43.53
C ALA A 13 -29.15 0.21 42.30
N LEU A 14 -27.83 0.25 42.50
CA LEU A 14 -26.85 0.07 41.45
C LEU A 14 -26.88 -1.36 40.89
N ASP A 15 -26.94 -2.35 41.77
CA ASP A 15 -27.01 -3.77 41.41
C ASP A 15 -28.27 -4.07 40.58
N HIS A 16 -29.42 -3.51 40.97
CA HIS A 16 -30.65 -3.73 40.21
C HIS A 16 -30.61 -3.08 38.83
N LEU A 17 -30.02 -1.89 38.71
CA LEU A 17 -29.89 -1.17 37.43
C LEU A 17 -28.88 -1.89 36.52
N LEU A 18 -27.81 -2.43 37.10
CA LEU A 18 -26.84 -3.27 36.38
C LEU A 18 -27.48 -4.56 35.88
N VAL A 19 -28.24 -5.27 36.72
CA VAL A 19 -28.96 -6.49 36.31
C VAL A 19 -29.97 -6.20 35.20
N GLU A 20 -30.70 -5.09 35.28
CA GLU A 20 -31.66 -4.67 34.25
C GLU A 20 -30.97 -4.36 32.91
N LYS A 21 -29.85 -3.63 32.94
CA LYS A 21 -29.05 -3.32 31.74
C LYS A 21 -28.35 -4.54 31.16
N LEU A 22 -27.86 -5.44 32.00
CA LEU A 22 -27.22 -6.69 31.56
C LEU A 22 -28.23 -7.71 31.05
N SER A 23 -29.50 -7.60 31.43
CA SER A 23 -30.57 -8.46 30.91
C SER A 23 -31.09 -8.03 29.54
N ASP A 24 -30.71 -6.84 29.05
CA ASP A 24 -31.02 -6.39 27.69
C ASP A 24 -30.15 -7.15 26.66
N PRO A 25 -30.75 -7.93 25.74
CA PRO A 25 -30.03 -8.67 24.72
C PRO A 25 -29.09 -7.80 23.87
N ARG A 26 -29.47 -6.54 23.60
CA ARG A 26 -28.64 -5.62 22.82
C ARG A 26 -27.40 -5.18 23.61
N THR A 27 -27.54 -4.94 24.90
CA THR A 27 -26.41 -4.58 25.77
C THR A 27 -25.47 -5.77 25.94
N MET A 28 -26.00 -6.98 26.06
CA MET A 28 -25.19 -8.20 26.12
C MET A 28 -24.42 -8.44 24.82
N GLU A 29 -25.04 -8.24 23.66
CA GLU A 29 -24.37 -8.34 22.36
C GLU A 29 -23.27 -7.28 22.17
N GLN A 30 -23.51 -6.05 22.64
CA GLN A 30 -22.50 -4.98 22.63
C GLN A 30 -21.33 -5.29 23.57
N LEU A 31 -21.61 -5.86 24.76
CA LEU A 31 -20.59 -6.29 25.71
C LEU A 31 -19.75 -7.44 25.16
N ILE A 32 -20.38 -8.43 24.52
CA ILE A 32 -19.67 -9.54 23.86
C ILE A 32 -18.78 -8.99 22.74
N ARG A 33 -19.28 -8.10 21.88
CA ARG A 33 -18.46 -7.46 20.83
C ARG A 33 -17.31 -6.60 21.38
N LEU A 34 -17.48 -6.01 22.55
CA LEU A 34 -16.41 -5.26 23.23
C LEU A 34 -15.39 -6.20 23.88
N LEU A 35 -15.84 -7.32 24.45
CA LEU A 35 -15.00 -8.40 24.98
C LEU A 35 -14.17 -9.06 23.86
N ASP A 36 -14.77 -9.32 22.70
CA ASP A 36 -14.08 -9.84 21.52
C ASP A 36 -13.04 -8.85 20.95
N ARG A 37 -13.19 -7.56 21.25
CA ARG A 37 -12.26 -6.50 20.83
C ARG A 37 -11.27 -6.10 21.92
N LEU A 38 -11.45 -6.56 23.15
CA LEU A 38 -10.63 -6.19 24.32
C LEU A 38 -9.19 -6.67 24.14
N GLU A 39 -8.96 -7.82 23.50
CA GLU A 39 -7.63 -8.33 23.17
C GLU A 39 -6.86 -7.37 22.22
N ASN A 40 -7.57 -6.70 21.30
CA ASN A 40 -7.01 -5.64 20.45
C ASN A 40 -6.84 -4.30 21.21
N VAL A 41 -7.69 -4.03 22.21
CA VAL A 41 -7.59 -2.83 23.04
C VAL A 41 -6.39 -2.91 23.97
N THR A 42 -6.09 -4.07 24.55
CA THR A 42 -4.88 -4.27 25.35
C THR A 42 -3.62 -3.99 24.54
N PHE A 43 -3.56 -4.48 23.30
CA PHE A 43 -2.45 -4.17 22.39
C PHE A 43 -2.33 -2.67 22.06
N LEU A 44 -3.45 -1.98 21.82
CA LEU A 44 -3.46 -0.53 21.58
C LEU A 44 -3.06 0.26 22.83
N LEU A 45 -3.48 -0.19 24.02
CA LEU A 45 -3.11 0.40 25.30
C LEU A 45 -1.63 0.16 25.61
N ASP A 46 -1.08 -1.02 25.32
CA ASP A 46 0.35 -1.31 25.44
C ASP A 46 1.19 -0.49 24.47
N MET A 47 0.72 -0.32 23.23
CA MET A 47 1.37 0.54 22.24
C MET A 47 1.33 2.01 22.67
N LEU A 48 0.18 2.48 23.18
CA LEU A 48 0.02 3.84 23.69
C LEU A 48 0.86 4.07 24.95
N GLU A 49 0.93 3.10 25.86
CA GLU A 49 1.75 3.15 27.07
C GLU A 49 3.24 3.19 26.71
N ASN A 50 3.68 2.38 25.74
CA ASN A 50 5.05 2.41 25.23
C ASN A 50 5.38 3.72 24.48
N PHE A 51 4.41 4.31 23.78
CA PHE A 51 4.53 5.61 23.14
C PHE A 51 4.65 6.75 24.18
N LEU A 52 3.77 6.76 25.18
CA LEU A 52 3.78 7.74 26.27
C LEU A 52 5.02 7.61 27.17
N ARG A 53 5.53 6.39 27.38
CA ARG A 53 6.76 6.12 28.13
C ARG A 53 8.02 6.59 27.41
N ARG A 54 8.01 6.64 26.08
CA ARG A 54 9.03 7.31 25.23
C ARG A 54 8.72 8.80 25.00
N GLY A 55 7.62 9.29 25.58
CA GLY A 55 7.06 10.63 25.40
C GLY A 55 8.01 11.80 25.59
N PRO A 56 9.04 11.77 26.45
CA PRO A 56 9.99 12.89 26.57
C PRO A 56 10.84 13.11 25.31
N GLU A 57 11.27 12.04 24.62
CA GLU A 57 12.05 12.15 23.37
C GLU A 57 11.16 12.54 22.17
N PHE A 58 9.88 12.14 22.22
CA PHE A 58 8.90 12.53 21.21
C PHE A 58 8.28 13.89 21.47
N ALA A 59 8.26 14.42 22.70
CA ALA A 59 7.65 15.70 23.01
C ALA A 59 8.34 16.84 22.25
N ASP A 60 9.67 16.83 22.18
CA ASP A 60 10.42 17.82 21.41
C ASP A 60 10.16 17.66 19.91
N SER A 61 10.12 16.42 19.40
CA SER A 61 9.83 16.12 18.00
C SER A 61 8.40 16.49 17.60
N ILE A 62 7.43 16.26 18.49
CA ILE A 62 6.01 16.60 18.29
C ILE A 62 5.83 18.11 18.39
N ASN A 63 6.52 18.78 19.33
CA ASN A 63 6.47 20.24 19.43
C ASN A 63 7.07 20.89 18.17
N GLU A 64 8.19 20.40 17.66
CA GLU A 64 8.76 20.83 16.38
C GLU A 64 7.81 20.55 15.21
N LEU A 65 7.20 19.37 15.14
CA LEU A 65 6.20 19.05 14.11
C LEU A 65 4.96 19.95 14.20
N ILE A 66 4.48 20.27 15.40
CA ILE A 66 3.35 21.17 15.63
C ILE A 66 3.72 22.61 15.27
N ILE A 67 4.94 23.06 15.60
CA ILE A 67 5.46 24.38 15.22
C ILE A 67 5.58 24.47 13.70
N LEU A 68 6.15 23.46 13.03
CA LEU A 68 6.24 23.38 11.58
C LEU A 68 4.87 23.33 10.92
N LEU A 69 3.91 22.59 11.48
CA LEU A 69 2.53 22.53 10.99
C LEU A 69 1.83 23.88 11.16
N ARG A 70 1.98 24.54 12.31
CA ARG A 70 1.40 25.85 12.58
C ARG A 70 2.01 26.95 11.70
N GLN A 71 3.33 26.92 11.49
CA GLN A 71 4.03 27.87 10.62
C GLN A 71 3.71 27.65 9.13
N SER A 72 3.57 26.39 8.70
CA SER A 72 3.15 26.07 7.33
C SER A 72 1.69 26.45 7.08
N LEU A 73 0.77 26.18 8.01
CA LEU A 73 -0.64 26.60 7.90
C LEU A 73 -0.85 28.12 8.00
N SER A 74 0.08 28.86 8.59
CA SER A 74 0.02 30.33 8.67
C SER A 74 0.37 31.02 7.35
N ARG A 75 0.82 30.27 6.33
CA ARG A 75 1.13 30.79 5.00
C ARG A 75 0.10 30.31 3.98
N PRO A 76 -0.63 31.22 3.29
CA PRO A 76 -1.72 30.84 2.38
C PRO A 76 -1.28 29.94 1.22
N GLU A 77 0.00 29.99 0.83
CA GLU A 77 0.59 29.17 -0.24
C GLU A 77 0.69 27.67 0.11
N TYR A 78 0.73 27.31 1.39
CA TYR A 78 0.82 25.90 1.80
C TYR A 78 -0.56 25.29 2.03
N VAL A 79 -1.56 26.10 2.40
CA VAL A 79 -2.97 25.68 2.46
C VAL A 79 -3.44 25.28 1.06
N THR A 80 -3.16 26.11 0.04
CA THR A 80 -3.49 25.77 -1.36
C THR A 80 -2.71 24.55 -1.84
N ARG A 81 -1.43 24.39 -1.45
CA ARG A 81 -0.63 23.21 -1.79
C ARG A 81 -1.16 21.93 -1.12
N PHE A 82 -1.67 22.03 0.10
CA PHE A 82 -2.30 20.93 0.81
C PHE A 82 -3.64 20.54 0.17
N GLU A 83 -4.47 21.52 -0.21
CA GLU A 83 -5.70 21.28 -0.98
C GLU A 83 -5.40 20.61 -2.32
N HIS A 84 -4.35 21.04 -3.03
CA HIS A 84 -3.92 20.41 -4.27
C HIS A 84 -3.41 18.98 -4.06
N ALA A 85 -2.68 18.72 -2.97
CA ALA A 85 -2.22 17.37 -2.64
C ALA A 85 -3.41 16.45 -2.29
N LEU A 86 -4.39 16.93 -1.53
CA LEU A 86 -5.63 16.19 -1.24
C LEU A 86 -6.45 15.93 -2.51
N THR A 87 -6.58 16.93 -3.37
CA THR A 87 -7.28 16.79 -4.65
C THR A 87 -6.54 15.82 -5.57
N ALA A 88 -5.22 15.86 -5.60
CA ALA A 88 -4.40 14.92 -6.36
C ALA A 88 -4.52 13.49 -5.81
N LEU A 89 -4.60 13.32 -4.49
CA LEU A 89 -4.85 12.03 -3.85
C LEU A 89 -6.24 11.49 -4.18
N GLN A 90 -7.27 12.32 -4.14
CA GLN A 90 -8.63 11.93 -4.54
C GLN A 90 -8.68 11.52 -6.02
N ARG A 91 -8.06 12.30 -6.91
CA ARG A 91 -7.99 11.96 -8.34
C ARG A 91 -7.17 10.70 -8.60
N MET A 92 -6.08 10.51 -7.86
CA MET A 92 -5.29 9.29 -7.93
C MET A 92 -6.12 8.08 -7.49
N GLN A 93 -6.90 8.23 -6.41
CA GLN A 93 -7.77 7.17 -5.92
C GLN A 93 -8.87 6.85 -6.94
N GLU A 94 -9.54 7.85 -7.51
CA GLU A 94 -10.50 7.67 -8.60
C GLU A 94 -9.88 6.98 -9.83
N PHE A 95 -8.64 7.32 -10.17
CA PHE A 95 -7.91 6.66 -11.25
C PHE A 95 -7.58 5.20 -10.93
N LEU A 96 -7.12 4.91 -9.71
CA LEU A 96 -6.82 3.54 -9.25
C LEU A 96 -8.10 2.68 -9.14
N ASP A 97 -9.23 3.28 -8.82
CA ASP A 97 -10.54 2.63 -8.76
C ASP A 97 -11.19 2.47 -10.14
N SER A 98 -10.59 3.04 -11.19
CA SER A 98 -11.12 2.91 -12.55
C SER A 98 -11.12 1.43 -12.99
N PRO A 99 -12.15 0.97 -13.72
CA PRO A 99 -12.26 -0.42 -14.15
C PRO A 99 -11.04 -0.91 -14.93
N GLN A 100 -10.45 -0.03 -15.75
CA GLN A 100 -9.29 -0.33 -16.59
C GLN A 100 -8.03 -0.57 -15.74
N VAL A 101 -7.82 0.25 -14.70
CA VAL A 101 -6.67 0.09 -13.80
C VAL A 101 -6.86 -1.13 -12.91
N GLN A 102 -8.07 -1.36 -12.42
CA GLN A 102 -8.41 -2.58 -11.68
C GLN A 102 -8.22 -3.85 -12.53
N GLU A 103 -8.51 -3.80 -13.83
CA GLU A 103 -8.27 -4.90 -14.74
C GLU A 103 -6.77 -5.15 -14.97
N LEU A 104 -5.95 -4.09 -15.05
CA LEU A 104 -4.48 -4.21 -15.05
C LEU A 104 -3.92 -4.77 -13.74
N PHE A 105 -4.49 -4.39 -12.58
CA PHE A 105 -4.14 -4.98 -11.28
C PHE A 105 -4.56 -6.44 -11.14
N LYS A 106 -5.68 -6.84 -11.76
CA LYS A 106 -6.16 -8.22 -11.79
C LYS A 106 -5.40 -9.08 -12.80
N SER A 107 -4.89 -8.45 -13.86
CA SER A 107 -4.01 -9.11 -14.81
C SER A 107 -2.64 -9.37 -14.17
N ASP A 108 -2.01 -10.50 -14.47
CA ASP A 108 -0.66 -10.87 -14.00
C ASP A 108 0.46 -9.88 -14.47
N VAL A 109 0.10 -8.77 -15.10
CA VAL A 109 1.00 -7.72 -15.59
C VAL A 109 1.73 -7.02 -14.45
N LEU A 110 1.08 -6.86 -13.28
CA LEU A 110 1.67 -6.21 -12.10
C LEU A 110 2.27 -7.20 -11.09
N ASP A 111 2.39 -8.48 -11.43
CA ASP A 111 3.10 -9.43 -10.58
C ASP A 111 4.60 -9.11 -10.51
N VAL A 112 5.21 -9.44 -9.37
CA VAL A 112 6.64 -9.27 -9.09
C VAL A 112 7.49 -9.96 -10.16
N ARG A 113 7.05 -11.12 -10.67
CA ARG A 113 7.75 -11.85 -11.72
C ARG A 113 7.75 -11.10 -13.06
N SER A 114 6.61 -10.53 -13.45
CA SER A 114 6.46 -9.73 -14.66
C SER A 114 7.33 -8.47 -14.60
N ALA A 115 7.32 -7.78 -13.46
CA ALA A 115 8.17 -6.61 -13.22
C ALA A 115 9.68 -6.94 -13.32
N GLN A 116 10.11 -8.10 -12.83
CA GLN A 116 11.50 -8.55 -12.95
C GLN A 116 11.92 -8.78 -14.40
N ILE A 117 11.06 -9.38 -15.22
CA ILE A 117 11.34 -9.63 -16.64
C ILE A 117 11.46 -8.30 -17.40
N ILE A 118 10.52 -7.38 -17.18
CA ILE A 118 10.55 -6.03 -17.77
C ILE A 118 11.82 -5.29 -17.33
N GLY A 119 12.19 -5.36 -16.05
CA GLY A 119 13.41 -4.74 -15.53
C GLY A 119 14.70 -5.34 -16.10
N LYS A 120 14.72 -6.63 -16.49
CA LYS A 120 15.84 -7.23 -17.23
C LYS A 120 15.88 -6.71 -18.67
N MET A 121 14.73 -6.66 -19.36
CA MET A 121 14.63 -6.12 -20.72
C MET A 121 15.08 -4.67 -20.81
N LEU A 122 14.62 -3.81 -19.89
CA LEU A 122 15.00 -2.41 -19.86
C LEU A 122 16.51 -2.23 -19.65
N ARG A 123 17.12 -3.04 -18.77
CA ARG A 123 18.58 -3.01 -18.58
C ARG A 123 19.31 -3.46 -19.82
N SER A 124 18.94 -4.58 -20.44
CA SER A 124 19.57 -5.04 -21.68
C SER A 124 19.41 -4.04 -22.83
N LEU A 125 18.25 -3.37 -22.92
CA LEU A 125 17.99 -2.31 -23.90
C LEU A 125 18.89 -1.10 -23.65
N HIS A 126 19.03 -0.69 -22.39
CA HIS A 126 19.90 0.42 -22.02
C HIS A 126 21.37 0.12 -22.32
N GLU A 127 21.81 -1.09 -21.99
CA GLU A 127 23.18 -1.56 -22.21
C GLU A 127 23.50 -1.68 -23.71
N ALA A 128 22.59 -2.28 -24.50
CA ALA A 128 22.71 -2.34 -25.95
C ALA A 128 22.69 -0.94 -26.61
N SER A 129 21.86 -0.03 -26.12
CA SER A 129 21.82 1.35 -26.60
C SER A 129 23.12 2.09 -26.32
N LYS A 130 23.72 1.87 -25.15
CA LYS A 130 25.00 2.46 -24.79
C LYS A 130 26.12 1.91 -25.66
N GLU A 131 26.19 0.58 -25.83
CA GLU A 131 27.19 -0.08 -26.66
C GLU A 131 27.08 0.36 -28.13
N ALA A 132 25.86 0.48 -28.66
CA ALA A 132 25.63 0.98 -30.01
C ALA A 132 26.07 2.44 -30.21
N ALA A 133 26.06 3.27 -29.15
CA ALA A 133 26.53 4.64 -29.19
C ALA A 133 28.06 4.75 -29.08
N GLU A 134 28.70 3.82 -28.38
CA GLU A 134 30.15 3.80 -28.15
C GLU A 134 30.93 3.06 -29.25
N THR A 135 30.27 2.19 -30.02
CA THR A 135 30.93 1.36 -31.04
C THR A 135 30.75 1.91 -32.46
N GLU A 136 31.83 1.96 -33.25
CA GLU A 136 31.72 2.27 -34.70
C GLU A 136 30.81 1.24 -35.39
N THR A 137 29.79 1.74 -36.08
CA THR A 137 28.79 0.91 -36.79
C THR A 137 29.43 0.17 -37.96
N LYS A 138 29.79 -1.10 -37.76
CA LYS A 138 30.18 -1.99 -38.86
C LYS A 138 28.95 -2.33 -39.70
N ARG A 139 29.03 -2.12 -41.02
CA ARG A 139 27.97 -2.50 -41.95
C ARG A 139 27.77 -4.02 -41.92
N VAL A 140 26.68 -4.48 -41.34
CA VAL A 140 26.29 -5.88 -41.37
C VAL A 140 25.50 -6.16 -42.64
N GLY A 141 26.04 -7.01 -43.52
CA GLY A 141 25.33 -7.49 -44.72
C GLY A 141 24.39 -8.66 -44.40
N ILE A 142 23.63 -9.10 -45.41
CA ILE A 142 22.64 -10.21 -45.29
C ILE A 142 23.28 -11.49 -44.74
N ILE A 143 24.51 -11.81 -45.16
CA ILE A 143 25.27 -12.97 -44.66
C ILE A 143 25.67 -12.79 -43.18
N GLY A 144 26.03 -11.56 -42.78
CA GLY A 144 26.36 -11.24 -41.40
C GLY A 144 25.16 -11.39 -40.46
N LEU A 145 23.97 -10.97 -40.92
CA LEU A 145 22.71 -11.17 -40.21
C LEU A 145 22.38 -12.67 -40.05
N MET A 146 22.49 -13.45 -41.13
CA MET A 146 22.28 -14.91 -41.09
C MET A 146 23.23 -15.60 -40.11
N ARG A 147 24.50 -15.16 -40.08
CA ARG A 147 25.51 -15.69 -39.16
C ARG A 147 25.20 -15.31 -37.71
N ALA A 148 24.78 -14.07 -37.44
CA ALA A 148 24.40 -13.62 -36.11
C ALA A 148 23.17 -14.36 -35.56
N LEU A 149 22.17 -14.63 -36.41
CA LEU A 149 20.99 -15.41 -36.02
C LEU A 149 21.31 -16.90 -35.81
N SER A 150 22.36 -17.41 -36.45
CA SER A 150 22.82 -18.79 -36.29
C SER A 150 23.82 -18.97 -35.13
N ASP A 151 24.19 -17.87 -34.46
CA ASP A 151 25.14 -17.90 -33.34
C ASP A 151 24.57 -18.76 -32.19
N PRO A 152 25.35 -19.72 -31.64
CA PRO A 152 24.94 -20.51 -30.48
C PRO A 152 24.40 -19.69 -29.31
N GLU A 153 24.95 -18.48 -29.08
CA GLU A 153 24.52 -17.59 -28.00
C GLU A 153 23.14 -16.98 -28.25
N MET A 154 22.73 -16.82 -29.51
CA MET A 154 21.43 -16.26 -29.89
C MET A 154 20.29 -17.29 -29.93
N GLN A 155 20.60 -18.58 -29.96
CA GLN A 155 19.60 -19.67 -30.06
C GLN A 155 18.52 -19.61 -28.97
N PRO A 156 18.84 -19.41 -27.66
CA PRO A 156 17.82 -19.33 -26.62
C PRO A 156 16.87 -18.12 -26.81
N THR A 157 17.42 -16.98 -27.24
CA THR A 157 16.67 -15.75 -27.49
C THR A 157 15.77 -15.89 -28.71
N LEU A 158 16.26 -16.50 -29.79
CA LEU A 158 15.47 -16.79 -30.98
C LEU A 158 14.33 -17.76 -30.65
N ASN A 159 14.60 -18.81 -29.88
CA ASN A 159 13.57 -19.75 -29.44
C ASN A 159 12.50 -19.05 -28.58
N PHE A 160 12.92 -18.22 -27.61
CA PHE A 160 12.00 -17.40 -26.82
C PHE A 160 11.14 -16.50 -27.73
N PHE A 161 11.74 -15.80 -28.69
CA PHE A 161 11.04 -14.90 -29.59
C PHE A 161 10.00 -15.64 -30.43
N LEU A 162 10.33 -16.82 -30.96
CA LEU A 162 9.38 -17.66 -31.70
C LEU A 162 8.19 -18.09 -30.83
N HIS A 163 8.44 -18.48 -29.58
CA HIS A 163 7.39 -18.80 -28.62
C HIS A 163 6.53 -17.58 -28.29
N PHE A 164 7.15 -16.44 -28.01
CA PHE A 164 6.46 -15.17 -27.75
C PHE A 164 5.53 -14.78 -28.90
N VAL A 165 6.03 -14.75 -30.14
CA VAL A 165 5.23 -14.40 -31.33
C VAL A 165 4.07 -15.38 -31.52
N ARG A 166 4.28 -16.67 -31.27
CA ARG A 166 3.21 -17.68 -31.36
C ARG A 166 2.13 -17.49 -30.30
N HIS A 167 2.48 -17.13 -29.07
CA HIS A 167 1.50 -16.85 -28.02
C HIS A 167 0.75 -15.55 -28.28
N LEU A 168 1.47 -14.48 -28.63
CA LEU A 168 0.89 -13.18 -28.97
C LEU A 168 -0.09 -13.28 -30.16
N SER A 169 0.27 -14.04 -31.21
CA SER A 169 -0.60 -14.23 -32.36
C SER A 169 -1.90 -14.97 -32.02
N LYS A 170 -1.91 -15.84 -31.01
CA LYS A 170 -3.14 -16.51 -30.56
C LYS A 170 -4.04 -15.54 -29.81
N GLU A 171 -3.49 -14.79 -28.86
CA GLU A 171 -4.25 -13.78 -28.11
C GLU A 171 -4.84 -12.70 -29.03
N LEU A 172 -4.11 -12.24 -30.04
CA LEU A 172 -4.60 -11.26 -31.01
C LEU A 172 -5.67 -11.80 -31.97
N ASN A 173 -5.74 -13.12 -32.17
CA ASN A 173 -6.77 -13.75 -32.99
C ASN A 173 -8.02 -14.12 -32.16
N ASP A 174 -7.84 -14.27 -30.85
CA ASP A 174 -8.91 -14.59 -29.89
C ASP A 174 -9.57 -13.33 -29.27
N ALA A 175 -9.03 -12.13 -29.54
CA ALA A 175 -9.54 -10.82 -29.13
C ALA A 175 -10.37 -10.13 -30.21
#